data_AF-A0A924CDY8-F1
#
_entry.id   AF-A0A924CDY8-F1
#
_cell.length_a   1.000
_cell.length_b   1.000
_cell.length_c   1.000
_cell.angle_alpha   90.00
_cell.angle_beta   90.00
_cell.angle_gamma   90.00
#
_symmetry.space_group_name_H-M   'P 1'
#
loop_
_entity.id
_entity.type
_entity.pdbx_description
1 polymer ?
#
loop_
_entity_poly.entity_id
_entity_poly.type
_entity_poly.pdbx_seq_one_letter_code
_entity_poly.pdbx_strand_id
1 'polypeptide(L)'
;MVKFSRIFFTALYIIVVGSFATSAQVNAVEFGKNRVQYKKFKWQYYQTKNFNTYFNQNGQELAKFVLQVAEEELPGIETFTEYSLQRRANIVVNNEFADLQQSNIGLGADWQTTSGGTKLVNNKMV
;
A
#
# COMPACT_ATOMS: atom_id res chain seq x y z
N MET A 1 -15.20 53.39 -36.73
CA MET A 1 -14.65 52.05 -37.01
C MET A 1 -13.44 51.66 -36.14
N VAL A 2 -12.49 52.56 -35.85
CA VAL A 2 -11.24 52.22 -35.12
C VAL A 2 -11.46 51.69 -33.69
N LYS A 3 -12.46 52.18 -32.95
CA LYS A 3 -12.76 51.72 -31.58
C LYS A 3 -13.24 50.25 -31.53
N PHE A 4 -14.04 49.83 -32.52
CA PHE A 4 -14.57 48.46 -32.61
C PHE A 4 -13.48 47.45 -32.98
N SER A 5 -12.57 47.84 -33.89
CA SER A 5 -11.40 47.05 -34.25
C SER A 5 -10.45 46.85 -33.05
N ARG A 6 -10.23 47.88 -32.23
CA ARG A 6 -9.40 47.76 -31.01
C ARG A 6 -9.97 46.77 -29.98
N ILE A 7 -11.29 46.81 -29.74
CA ILE A 7 -11.96 45.88 -28.82
C ILE A 7 -11.85 44.44 -29.33
N PHE A 8 -12.03 44.24 -30.64
CA PHE A 8 -11.88 42.93 -31.28
C PHE A 8 -10.46 42.37 -31.13
N PHE A 9 -9.44 43.20 -31.39
CA PHE A 9 -8.04 42.77 -31.24
C PHE A 9 -7.65 42.51 -29.77
N THR A 10 -8.17 43.28 -28.81
CA THR A 10 -7.93 43.01 -27.39
C THR A 10 -8.62 41.72 -26.92
N ALA A 11 -9.83 41.43 -27.40
CA ALA A 11 -10.53 40.19 -27.08
C ALA A 11 -9.80 38.97 -27.68
N LEU A 12 -9.31 39.09 -28.92
CA LEU A 12 -8.53 38.06 -29.57
C LEU A 12 -7.21 37.79 -28.82
N TYR A 13 -6.53 38.84 -28.36
CA TYR A 13 -5.30 38.70 -27.57
C TYR A 13 -5.54 37.96 -26.24
N ILE A 14 -6.64 38.28 -25.54
CA ILE A 14 -7.00 37.61 -24.28
C ILE A 14 -7.30 36.12 -24.51
N ILE A 15 -7.99 35.77 -25.60
CA ILE A 15 -8.30 34.38 -25.95
C ILE A 15 -7.02 33.59 -26.30
N VAL A 16 -6.11 34.20 -27.07
CA VAL A 16 -4.85 33.57 -27.45
C VAL A 16 -3.95 33.35 -26.24
N VAL A 17 -3.82 34.33 -25.34
CA VAL A 17 -3.01 34.20 -24.12
C VAL A 17 -3.62 33.21 -23.13
N GLY A 18 -4.94 33.18 -22.98
CA GLY A 18 -5.63 32.25 -22.08
C GLY A 18 -5.49 30.78 -22.48
N SER A 19 -5.23 30.50 -23.76
CA SER A 19 -5.10 29.14 -24.29
C SER A 19 -3.75 28.47 -23.96
N PHE A 20 -2.72 29.24 -23.60
CA PHE A 20 -1.40 28.70 -23.24
C PHE A 20 -1.25 28.35 -21.75
N ALA A 21 -2.24 28.68 -20.92
CA ALA A 21 -2.18 28.53 -19.46
C ALA A 21 -2.82 27.23 -18.93
N THR A 22 -3.32 26.34 -19.79
CA THR A 22 -4.08 25.15 -19.37
C THR A 22 -3.26 23.86 -19.44
N SER A 23 -2.37 23.65 -18.47
CA SER A 23 -1.75 22.35 -18.18
C SER A 23 -2.45 21.67 -16.98
N ALA A 24 -3.70 21.29 -17.15
CA ALA A 24 -4.56 20.80 -16.05
C ALA A 24 -4.73 19.26 -15.98
N GLN A 25 -3.95 18.46 -16.72
CA GLN A 25 -3.96 17.01 -16.55
C GLN A 25 -2.60 16.48 -16.11
N VAL A 26 -2.44 16.34 -14.79
CA VAL A 26 -1.41 15.50 -14.20
C VAL A 26 -2.06 14.16 -13.85
N ASN A 27 -1.93 13.17 -14.74
CA ASN A 27 -2.17 11.76 -14.40
C ASN A 27 -0.82 11.05 -14.31
N ALA A 28 -0.04 11.39 -13.28
CA ALA A 28 1.21 10.69 -12.97
C ALA A 28 0.97 9.41 -12.15
N VAL A 29 -0.22 8.82 -12.26
CA VAL A 29 -0.56 7.55 -11.59
C VAL A 29 -0.58 6.47 -12.66
N GLU A 30 0.36 5.54 -12.59
CA GLU A 30 0.44 4.39 -13.46
C GLU A 30 -0.75 3.46 -13.15
N PHE A 31 -1.81 3.57 -13.96
CA PHE A 31 -3.01 2.77 -13.83
C PHE A 31 -2.72 1.29 -14.14
N GLY A 32 -3.38 0.37 -13.43
CA GLY A 32 -3.36 -1.07 -13.78
C GLY A 32 -2.41 -1.96 -12.96
N LYS A 33 -1.76 -1.46 -11.91
CA LYS A 33 -0.86 -2.28 -11.08
C LYS A 33 -1.55 -3.09 -9.96
N ASN A 34 -2.85 -2.90 -9.71
CA ASN A 34 -3.54 -3.64 -8.65
C ASN A 34 -3.91 -5.06 -9.11
N ARG A 35 -3.72 -6.05 -8.22
CA ARG A 35 -4.22 -7.41 -8.41
C ARG A 35 -5.75 -7.40 -8.34
N VAL A 36 -6.39 -8.20 -9.20
CA VAL A 36 -7.85 -8.35 -9.24
C VAL A 36 -8.31 -9.05 -7.97
N GLN A 37 -9.20 -8.41 -7.22
CA GLN A 37 -9.80 -8.97 -6.01
C GLN A 37 -11.17 -9.56 -6.36
N TYR A 38 -11.33 -10.86 -6.12
CA TYR A 38 -12.57 -11.58 -6.35
C TYR A 38 -13.49 -11.56 -5.13
N LYS A 39 -12.94 -11.28 -3.94
CA LYS A 39 -13.70 -11.20 -2.68
C LYS A 39 -13.42 -9.92 -1.90
N LYS A 40 -14.40 -9.49 -1.11
CA LYS A 40 -14.27 -8.32 -0.23
C LYS A 40 -13.68 -8.73 1.12
N PHE A 41 -12.46 -8.30 1.39
CA PHE A 41 -11.80 -8.54 2.67
C PHE A 41 -12.28 -7.55 3.73
N LYS A 42 -12.71 -8.06 4.89
CA LYS A 42 -12.82 -7.25 6.11
C LYS A 42 -11.58 -7.51 6.94
N TRP A 43 -10.72 -6.50 7.02
CA TRP A 43 -9.49 -6.55 7.78
C TRP A 43 -9.73 -6.10 9.22
N GLN A 44 -9.16 -6.85 10.14
CA GLN A 44 -9.07 -6.52 11.55
C GLN A 44 -7.61 -6.68 11.98
N TYR A 45 -7.26 -6.16 13.15
CA TYR A 45 -5.92 -6.31 13.68
C TYR A 45 -5.92 -6.49 15.19
N TYR A 46 -4.91 -7.20 15.66
CA TYR A 46 -4.51 -7.22 17.06
C TYR A 46 -3.22 -6.44 17.24
N GLN A 47 -3.09 -5.81 18.40
CA GLN A 47 -1.92 -5.01 18.75
C GLN A 47 -1.39 -5.47 20.10
N THR A 48 -0.07 -5.67 20.17
CA THR A 48 0.67 -5.93 21.40
C THR A 48 1.73 -4.85 21.60
N LYS A 49 2.68 -5.11 22.51
CA LYS A 49 3.79 -4.21 22.79
C LYS A 49 4.65 -4.02 21.54
N ASN A 50 5.02 -5.12 20.88
CA ASN A 50 6.02 -5.14 19.82
C ASN A 50 5.46 -5.47 18.42
N PHE A 51 4.23 -5.96 18.31
CA PHE A 51 3.66 -6.38 17.02
C PHE A 51 2.24 -5.84 16.76
N ASN A 52 1.93 -5.67 15.48
CA ASN A 52 0.57 -5.50 14.97
C ASN A 52 0.27 -6.65 14.00
N THR A 53 -0.71 -7.49 14.32
CA THR A 53 -1.09 -8.64 13.47
C THR A 53 -2.42 -8.35 12.78
N TYR A 54 -2.36 -8.14 11.47
CA TYR A 54 -3.50 -7.93 10.58
C TYR A 54 -4.02 -9.28 10.07
N PHE A 55 -5.33 -9.48 10.09
CA PHE A 55 -5.98 -10.70 9.63
C PHE A 55 -7.31 -10.40 8.95
N ASN A 56 -7.77 -11.32 8.11
CA ASN A 56 -9.05 -11.25 7.44
C ASN A 56 -10.10 -12.16 8.12
N GLN A 57 -11.35 -12.14 7.63
CA GLN A 57 -12.48 -12.88 8.22
C GLN A 57 -12.12 -14.35 8.50
N ASN A 58 -12.48 -14.86 9.67
CA ASN A 58 -12.16 -16.22 10.17
C ASN A 58 -10.66 -16.46 10.52
N GLY A 59 -9.81 -15.44 10.45
CA GLY A 59 -8.39 -15.54 10.80
C GLY A 59 -8.06 -15.20 12.26
N GLN A 60 -9.06 -15.02 13.12
CA GLN A 60 -8.89 -14.46 14.46
C GLN A 60 -8.05 -15.34 15.39
N GLU A 61 -8.31 -16.65 15.40
CA GLU A 61 -7.56 -17.60 16.24
C GLU A 61 -6.12 -17.74 15.77
N LEU A 62 -5.92 -17.84 14.44
CA LEU A 62 -4.61 -17.88 13.83
C LEU A 62 -3.81 -16.61 14.13
N ALA A 63 -4.44 -15.44 14.06
CA ALA A 63 -3.80 -14.17 14.39
C ALA A 63 -3.36 -14.09 15.85
N LYS A 64 -4.18 -14.60 16.79
CA LYS A 64 -3.79 -14.66 18.21
C LYS A 64 -2.61 -15.59 18.44
N PHE A 65 -2.62 -16.77 17.82
CA PHE A 65 -1.53 -17.73 17.92
C PHE A 65 -0.22 -17.13 17.39
N VAL A 66 -0.23 -16.57 16.19
CA VAL A 66 0.95 -15.92 15.58
C VAL A 66 1.47 -14.78 16.45
N LEU A 67 0.56 -13.98 17.02
CA LEU A 67 0.90 -12.86 17.89
C LEU A 67 1.55 -13.32 19.21
N GLN A 68 1.06 -14.41 19.80
CA GLN A 68 1.63 -14.98 21.02
C GLN A 68 3.04 -15.53 20.77
N VAL A 69 3.21 -16.34 19.72
CA VAL A 69 4.51 -16.90 19.34
C VAL A 69 5.51 -15.80 19.00
N ALA A 70 5.08 -14.74 18.29
CA ALA A 70 5.96 -13.64 17.93
C ALA A 70 6.50 -12.88 19.16
N GLU A 71 5.66 -12.67 20.19
CA GLU A 71 6.10 -12.02 21.43
C GLU A 71 6.97 -12.95 22.31
N GLU A 72 6.74 -14.26 22.26
CA GLU A 72 7.56 -15.26 22.97
C GLU A 72 8.97 -15.39 22.39
N GLU A 73 9.10 -15.40 21.06
CA GLU A 73 10.38 -15.56 20.36
C GLU A 73 11.21 -14.28 20.29
N LEU A 74 10.57 -13.10 20.39
CA LEU A 74 11.24 -11.82 20.22
C LEU A 74 12.47 -11.63 21.15
N PRO A 75 12.41 -11.90 22.48
CA PRO A 75 13.57 -11.75 23.35
C PRO A 75 14.78 -12.60 22.94
N GLY A 76 14.53 -13.79 22.40
CA GLY A 76 15.58 -14.68 21.89
C GLY A 76 16.29 -14.08 20.66
N ILE A 77 15.51 -13.53 19.73
CA ILE A 77 16.02 -12.86 18.53
C ILE A 77 16.77 -11.57 18.90
N GLU A 78 16.22 -10.75 19.80
CA GLU A 78 16.86 -9.49 20.24
C GLU A 78 18.20 -9.77 20.93
N THR A 79 18.28 -10.82 21.74
CA THR A 79 19.52 -11.23 22.41
C THR A 79 20.55 -11.73 21.39
N PHE A 80 20.13 -12.55 20.43
CA PHE A 80 21.02 -13.11 19.41
C PHE A 80 21.58 -12.05 18.44
N THR A 81 20.74 -11.08 18.07
CA THR A 81 21.11 -10.01 17.13
C THR A 81 21.72 -8.79 17.81
N GLU A 82 21.70 -8.74 19.15
CA GLU A 82 22.06 -7.57 19.96
C GLU A 82 21.31 -6.29 19.54
N TYR A 83 20.13 -6.44 18.93
CA TYR A 83 19.35 -5.33 18.40
C TYR A 83 17.88 -5.46 18.80
N SER A 84 17.34 -4.39 19.36
CA SER A 84 15.93 -4.35 19.80
C SER A 84 15.02 -3.66 18.78
N LEU A 85 13.77 -4.11 18.76
CA LEU A 85 12.77 -3.61 17.83
C LEU A 85 12.45 -2.13 18.11
N GLN A 86 12.84 -1.24 17.20
CA GLN A 86 12.64 0.22 17.37
C GLN A 86 11.18 0.66 17.20
N ARG A 87 10.41 -0.10 16.44
CA ARG A 87 8.99 0.15 16.13
C ARG A 87 8.27 -1.16 16.08
N ARG A 88 6.95 -1.12 16.30
CA ARG A 88 6.12 -2.31 16.15
C ARG A 88 6.23 -2.88 14.74
N ALA A 89 6.56 -4.15 14.64
CA ALA A 89 6.56 -4.88 13.37
C ALA A 89 5.11 -5.25 13.01
N ASN A 90 4.78 -5.16 11.71
CA ASN A 90 3.46 -5.57 11.25
C ASN A 90 3.54 -6.96 10.63
N ILE A 91 2.61 -7.83 11.04
CA ILE A 91 2.43 -9.17 10.51
C ILE A 91 1.08 -9.19 9.79
N VAL A 92 1.05 -9.69 8.56
CA VAL A 92 -0.18 -9.85 7.79
C VAL A 92 -0.44 -11.34 7.60
N VAL A 93 -1.49 -11.82 8.22
CA VAL A 93 -1.90 -13.22 8.16
C VAL A 93 -3.01 -13.35 7.12
N ASN A 94 -2.77 -14.20 6.12
CA ASN A 94 -3.76 -14.60 5.14
C ASN A 94 -4.24 -16.01 5.46
N ASN A 95 -5.55 -16.24 5.48
CA ASN A 95 -6.10 -17.56 5.77
C ASN A 95 -5.82 -18.59 4.66
N GLU A 96 -5.76 -18.10 3.42
CA GLU A 96 -5.58 -18.95 2.23
C GLU A 96 -4.53 -18.35 1.31
N PHE A 97 -3.84 -19.22 0.56
CA PHE A 97 -2.87 -18.79 -0.44
C PHE A 97 -3.51 -17.96 -1.58
N ALA A 98 -4.77 -18.25 -1.93
CA ALA A 98 -5.52 -17.47 -2.89
C ALA A 98 -5.74 -16.01 -2.45
N ASP A 99 -5.77 -15.75 -1.14
CA ASP A 99 -5.94 -14.41 -0.58
C ASP A 99 -4.64 -13.62 -0.66
N LEU A 100 -3.53 -14.29 -0.39
CA LEU A 100 -2.19 -13.74 -0.59
C LEU A 100 -1.99 -13.31 -2.06
N GLN A 101 -2.43 -14.13 -3.01
CA GLN A 101 -2.34 -13.81 -4.45
C GLN A 101 -3.22 -12.62 -4.85
N GLN A 102 -4.31 -12.33 -4.14
CA GLN A 102 -5.18 -11.18 -4.40
C GLN A 102 -4.72 -9.90 -3.67
N SER A 103 -3.73 -10.03 -2.77
CA SER A 103 -3.21 -8.91 -2.01
C SER A 103 -2.38 -7.96 -2.89
N ASN A 104 -2.55 -6.66 -2.67
CA ASN A 104 -1.74 -5.62 -3.31
C ASN A 104 -0.44 -5.32 -2.54
N ILE A 105 -0.11 -6.11 -1.52
CA ILE A 105 1.17 -5.96 -0.82
C ILE A 105 2.28 -6.51 -1.73
N GLY A 106 3.33 -5.70 -1.94
CA GLY A 106 4.50 -6.11 -2.74
C GLY A 106 4.33 -5.97 -4.25
N LEU A 107 3.42 -5.12 -4.72
CA LEU A 107 3.30 -4.79 -6.15
C LEU A 107 4.60 -4.16 -6.68
N GLY A 108 5.07 -4.64 -7.83
CA GLY A 108 6.29 -4.15 -8.50
C GLY A 108 7.60 -4.81 -8.04
N ALA A 109 7.56 -5.67 -7.03
CA ALA A 109 8.67 -6.54 -6.65
C ALA A 109 8.42 -7.96 -7.19
N ASP A 110 8.51 -8.13 -8.51
CA ASP A 110 8.42 -9.44 -9.17
C ASP A 110 9.73 -10.21 -8.97
N TRP A 111 10.03 -10.56 -7.72
CA TRP A 111 11.03 -11.58 -7.44
C TRP A 111 10.36 -12.95 -7.61
N GLN A 112 10.94 -13.79 -8.48
CA GLN A 112 10.52 -15.17 -8.57
C GLN A 112 10.71 -15.84 -7.20
N THR A 113 9.62 -16.29 -6.59
CA THR A 113 9.71 -17.11 -5.39
C THR A 113 8.68 -18.21 -5.44
N THR A 114 9.17 -19.42 -5.19
CA THR A 114 8.44 -20.64 -4.88
C THR A 114 7.34 -20.37 -3.85
N SER A 115 6.16 -20.94 -4.08
CA SER A 115 5.03 -20.89 -3.16
C SER A 115 5.43 -21.34 -1.74
N GLY A 116 5.02 -20.61 -0.71
CA GLY A 116 5.12 -21.04 0.70
C GLY A 116 6.15 -20.34 1.60
N GLY A 117 6.91 -19.35 1.12
CA GLY A 117 7.87 -18.60 1.96
C GLY A 117 7.32 -17.29 2.53
N THR A 118 7.72 -16.94 3.76
CA THR A 118 7.44 -15.65 4.42
C THR A 118 8.19 -14.51 3.73
N LYS A 119 7.51 -13.40 3.42
CA LYS A 119 8.09 -12.24 2.71
C LYS A 119 8.08 -11.00 3.58
N LEU A 120 9.18 -10.25 3.55
CA LEU A 120 9.25 -8.91 4.15
C LEU A 120 9.05 -7.86 3.06
N VAL A 121 7.91 -7.18 3.11
CA VAL A 121 7.57 -6.06 2.21
C VAL A 121 7.47 -4.78 3.03
N ASN A 122 8.50 -3.95 2.94
CA ASN A 122 8.64 -2.74 3.77
C ASN A 122 8.57 -3.12 5.27
N ASN A 123 7.61 -2.55 6.00
CA ASN A 123 7.36 -2.86 7.42
C ASN A 123 6.26 -3.93 7.62
N LYS A 124 5.99 -4.78 6.62
CA LYS A 124 4.99 -5.86 6.71
C LYS A 124 5.64 -7.20 6.40
N MET A 125 5.51 -8.13 7.34
CA MET A 125 5.78 -9.55 7.12
C MET A 125 4.49 -10.21 6.63
N VAL A 126 4.55 -10.92 5.51
CA VAL A 126 3.39 -11.55 4.82
C VAL A 126 3.67 -13.00 4.49
#